data_AF-A0A526YMP4-F1
#
_entry.id   AF-A0A526YMP4-F1
#
_cell.length_a   1.000
_cell.length_b   1.000
_cell.length_c   1.000
_cell.angle_alpha   90.00
_cell.angle_beta   90.00
_cell.angle_gamma   90.00
#
_symmetry.space_group_name_H-M   'P 1'
#
loop_
_entity.id
_entity.type
_entity.pdbx_description
1 polymer ?
#
loop_
_entity_poly.entity_id
_entity_poly.type
_entity_poly.pdbx_seq_one_letter_code
_entity_poly.pdbx_strand_id
1 'polypeptide(L)'
;LREVVRGQIENQFGSMTRQKIKRQLLDQLDAAYAFEAPSKLVEAEFNNIWNQVNRDLEAAGRTFADEETTEEEARAEYMRLAERRVRLGLVLAEIGEKAGVTVSDEELQRGLLEQVRRYPANQQQEAFEFYRSNPEALNTLRAPLFEEKVVDHLLSQISVTDVKVSKEELMADDEDSETAKAKPAKKAAAKKADDAEEPKKKAAPKKKAAKDAE
;
A
#
# COMPACT_ATOMS: atom_id res chain seq x y z
N LEU A 1 9.67 28.12 12.41
CA LEU A 1 8.87 27.76 11.20
C LEU A 1 9.60 26.79 10.28
N ARG A 2 10.73 27.18 9.64
CA ARG A 2 11.46 26.31 8.68
C ARG A 2 11.88 24.95 9.25
N GLU A 3 12.32 24.90 10.51
CA GLU A 3 12.71 23.65 11.20
C GLU A 3 11.51 22.73 11.46
N VAL A 4 10.37 23.30 11.88
CA VAL A 4 9.12 22.55 12.10
C VAL A 4 8.63 21.93 10.77
N VAL A 5 8.62 22.72 9.69
CA VAL A 5 8.26 22.23 8.36
C VAL A 5 9.23 21.16 7.86
N ARG A 6 10.53 21.31 8.13
CA ARG A 6 11.53 20.28 7.82
C ARG A 6 11.24 18.97 8.57
N GLY A 7 11.06 19.02 9.90
CA GLY A 7 10.77 17.83 10.70
C GLY A 7 9.45 17.15 10.31
N GLN A 8 8.44 17.91 9.90
CA GLN A 8 7.21 17.35 9.34
C GLN A 8 7.44 16.58 8.04
N ILE A 9 8.25 17.14 7.12
CA ILE A 9 8.62 16.51 5.85
C ILE A 9 9.50 15.26 6.07
N GLU A 10 10.46 15.33 7.00
CA GLU A 10 11.32 14.21 7.39
C GLU A 10 10.50 13.05 7.98
N ASN A 11 9.54 13.35 8.86
CA ASN A 11 8.63 12.34 9.40
C ASN A 11 7.72 11.73 8.32
N GLN A 12 7.19 12.55 7.39
CA GLN A 12 6.35 12.07 6.30
C GLN A 12 7.11 11.11 5.38
N PHE A 13 8.30 11.50 4.90
CA PHE A 13 9.12 10.64 4.05
C PHE A 13 9.65 9.42 4.82
N GLY A 14 10.00 9.57 6.10
CA GLY A 14 10.40 8.44 6.95
C GLY A 14 9.30 7.38 7.07
N SER A 15 8.04 7.79 7.24
CA SER A 15 6.90 6.86 7.25
C SER A 15 6.72 6.15 5.90
N MET A 16 6.85 6.88 4.78
CA MET A 16 6.73 6.31 3.43
C MET A 16 7.86 5.30 3.14
N THR A 17 9.09 5.65 3.49
CA THR A 17 10.26 4.76 3.36
C THR A 17 10.08 3.50 4.21
N ARG A 18 9.64 3.63 5.47
CA ARG A 18 9.36 2.46 6.34
C ARG A 18 8.29 1.55 5.75
N GLN A 19 7.19 2.12 5.24
CA GLN A 19 6.14 1.34 4.57
C GLN A 19 6.66 0.62 3.31
N LYS A 20 7.49 1.28 2.50
CA LYS A 20 8.06 0.71 1.27
C LYS A 20 9.06 -0.41 1.55
N ILE A 21 9.97 -0.22 2.51
CA ILE A 21 10.90 -1.26 2.98
C ILE A 21 10.14 -2.45 3.58
N LYS A 22 9.11 -2.17 4.40
CA LYS A 22 8.27 -3.21 5.00
C LYS A 22 7.52 -4.03 3.94
N ARG A 23 6.92 -3.38 2.94
CA ARG A 23 6.30 -4.06 1.78
C ARG A 23 7.29 -4.99 1.10
N GLN A 24 8.45 -4.47 0.69
CA GLN A 24 9.50 -5.26 0.04
C GLN A 24 9.96 -6.46 0.88
N LEU A 25 10.17 -6.29 2.20
CA LEU A 25 10.54 -7.39 3.09
C LEU A 25 9.45 -8.48 3.15
N LEU A 26 8.18 -8.08 3.30
CA LEU A 26 7.06 -9.00 3.35
C LEU A 26 6.82 -9.71 2.01
N ASP A 27 7.02 -9.03 0.88
CA ASP A 27 6.94 -9.64 -0.46
C ASP A 27 8.04 -10.71 -0.65
N GLN A 28 9.27 -10.44 -0.21
CA GLN A 28 10.36 -11.42 -0.24
C GLN A 28 10.10 -12.61 0.70
N LEU A 29 9.50 -12.38 1.88
CA LEU A 29 9.13 -13.46 2.81
C LEU A 29 8.00 -14.34 2.24
N ASP A 30 6.98 -13.76 1.62
CA ASP A 30 5.88 -14.50 1.00
C ASP A 30 6.37 -15.36 -0.18
N ALA A 31 7.26 -14.81 -1.02
CA ALA A 31 7.90 -15.52 -2.12
C ALA A 31 8.85 -16.64 -1.65
N ALA A 32 9.58 -16.44 -0.55
CA ALA A 32 10.52 -17.42 0.00
C ALA A 32 9.83 -18.57 0.75
N TYR A 33 8.69 -18.31 1.41
CA TYR A 33 7.98 -19.26 2.27
C TYR A 33 6.59 -19.61 1.73
N ALA A 34 6.51 -20.05 0.48
CA ALA A 34 5.26 -20.51 -0.13
C ALA A 34 4.77 -21.84 0.47
N PHE A 35 3.88 -21.77 1.47
CA PHE A 35 3.15 -22.92 2.02
C PHE A 35 1.63 -22.69 2.07
N GLU A 36 0.88 -23.78 2.19
CA GLU A 36 -0.58 -23.76 2.32
C GLU A 36 -0.99 -23.30 3.72
N ALA A 37 -1.70 -22.17 3.79
CA ALA A 37 -2.21 -21.63 5.05
C ALA A 37 -3.40 -22.46 5.57
N PRO A 38 -3.55 -22.68 6.89
CA PRO A 38 -4.68 -23.46 7.41
C PRO A 38 -6.04 -22.84 7.05
N SER A 39 -6.90 -23.58 6.34
CA SER A 39 -8.14 -23.05 5.74
C SER A 39 -9.01 -22.27 6.72
N LYS A 40 -9.19 -22.75 7.95
CA LYS A 40 -9.96 -22.05 8.99
C LYS A 40 -9.42 -20.67 9.36
N LEU A 41 -8.11 -20.46 9.29
CA LEU A 41 -7.49 -19.15 9.52
C LEU A 41 -7.69 -18.24 8.30
N VAL A 42 -7.56 -18.80 7.09
CA VAL A 42 -7.84 -18.08 5.83
C VAL A 42 -9.30 -17.63 5.77
N GLU A 43 -10.25 -18.52 6.08
CA GLU A 43 -11.68 -18.22 6.18
C GLU A 43 -11.96 -17.12 7.22
N ALA A 44 -11.32 -17.19 8.40
CA ALA A 44 -11.48 -16.16 9.43
C ALA A 44 -10.96 -14.79 8.97
N GLU A 45 -9.76 -14.72 8.37
CA GLU A 45 -9.19 -13.48 7.86
C GLU A 45 -9.98 -12.94 6.65
N PHE A 46 -10.42 -13.81 5.75
CA PHE A 46 -11.30 -13.43 4.63
C PHE A 46 -12.58 -12.78 5.15
N ASN A 47 -13.25 -13.39 6.14
CA ASN A 47 -14.45 -12.81 6.73
C ASN A 47 -14.18 -11.46 7.42
N ASN A 48 -13.03 -11.29 8.08
CA ASN A 48 -12.63 -10.01 8.67
C ASN A 48 -12.47 -8.91 7.60
N ILE A 49 -11.75 -9.22 6.51
CA ILE A 49 -11.55 -8.33 5.36
C ILE A 49 -12.90 -7.99 4.72
N TRP A 50 -13.69 -9.00 4.38
CA TRP A 50 -14.98 -8.86 3.70
C TRP A 50 -15.97 -8.01 4.51
N ASN A 51 -16.04 -8.22 5.82
CA ASN A 51 -16.87 -7.42 6.72
C ASN A 51 -16.39 -5.96 6.85
N GLN A 52 -15.10 -5.68 6.69
CA GLN A 52 -14.58 -4.30 6.64
C GLN A 52 -14.93 -3.63 5.31
N VAL A 53 -14.61 -4.29 4.18
CA VAL A 53 -14.90 -3.78 2.82
C VAL A 53 -16.38 -3.44 2.64
N ASN A 54 -17.30 -4.33 3.05
CA ASN A 54 -18.74 -4.03 2.93
C ASN A 54 -19.17 -2.83 3.77
N ARG A 55 -18.62 -2.66 4.99
CA ARG A 55 -18.92 -1.48 5.83
C ARG A 55 -18.36 -0.20 5.23
N ASP A 56 -17.18 -0.25 4.60
CA ASP A 56 -16.56 0.90 3.95
C ASP A 56 -17.35 1.30 2.68
N LEU A 57 -17.81 0.32 1.89
CA LEU A 57 -18.73 0.55 0.76
C LEU A 57 -20.07 1.13 1.20
N GLU A 58 -20.71 0.57 2.24
CA GLU A 58 -21.94 1.10 2.83
C GLU A 58 -21.76 2.54 3.33
N ALA A 59 -20.68 2.83 4.04
CA ALA A 59 -20.37 4.17 4.54
C ALA A 59 -20.05 5.18 3.42
N ALA A 60 -19.44 4.72 2.32
CA ALA A 60 -19.19 5.52 1.13
C ALA A 60 -20.43 5.67 0.21
N GLY A 61 -21.48 4.87 0.43
CA GLY A 61 -22.65 4.80 -0.45
C GLY A 61 -22.33 4.23 -1.84
N ARG A 62 -21.37 3.29 -1.93
CA ARG A 62 -20.85 2.70 -3.17
C ARG A 62 -21.12 1.21 -3.26
N THR A 63 -20.92 0.67 -4.45
CA THR A 63 -20.97 -0.76 -4.77
C THR A 63 -19.68 -1.20 -5.45
N PHE A 64 -19.41 -2.51 -5.51
CA PHE A 64 -18.26 -3.05 -6.27
C PHE A 64 -18.25 -2.59 -7.74
N ALA A 65 -19.42 -2.37 -8.35
CA ALA A 65 -19.53 -1.87 -9.71
C ALA A 65 -19.03 -0.41 -9.86
N ASP A 66 -19.08 0.39 -8.79
CA ASP A 66 -18.48 1.75 -8.75
C ASP A 66 -16.95 1.71 -8.59
N GLU A 67 -16.40 0.53 -8.29
CA GLU A 67 -14.95 0.25 -8.19
C GLU A 67 -14.44 -0.57 -9.40
N GLU A 68 -15.21 -0.60 -10.50
CA GLU A 68 -14.90 -1.30 -11.75
C GLU A 68 -14.71 -2.82 -11.62
N THR A 69 -15.24 -3.45 -10.56
CA THR A 69 -15.11 -4.89 -10.28
C THR A 69 -16.47 -5.57 -9.98
N THR A 70 -16.52 -6.90 -10.00
CA THR A 70 -17.68 -7.69 -9.58
C THR A 70 -17.51 -8.26 -8.17
N GLU A 71 -18.61 -8.61 -7.50
CA GLU A 71 -18.52 -9.26 -6.17
C GLU A 71 -17.73 -10.58 -6.23
N GLU A 72 -17.86 -11.36 -7.31
CA GLU A 72 -17.15 -12.63 -7.48
C GLU A 72 -15.63 -12.42 -7.65
N GLU A 73 -15.23 -11.42 -8.45
CA GLU A 73 -13.82 -11.06 -8.64
C GLU A 73 -13.21 -10.48 -7.36
N ALA A 74 -13.90 -9.53 -6.71
CA ALA A 74 -13.49 -8.96 -5.43
C ALA A 74 -13.34 -10.04 -4.34
N ARG A 75 -14.27 -10.99 -4.23
CA ARG A 75 -14.14 -12.14 -3.30
C ARG A 75 -12.89 -12.98 -3.61
N ALA A 76 -12.58 -13.23 -4.88
CA ALA A 76 -11.40 -14.00 -5.27
C ALA A 76 -10.09 -13.25 -4.93
N GLU A 77 -10.06 -11.93 -5.06
CA GLU A 77 -8.92 -11.09 -4.68
C GLU A 77 -8.74 -11.02 -3.16
N TYR A 78 -9.80 -10.76 -2.39
CA TYR A 78 -9.72 -10.75 -0.93
C TYR A 78 -9.42 -12.13 -0.35
N MET A 79 -9.78 -13.23 -1.02
CA MET A 79 -9.36 -14.58 -0.62
C MET A 79 -7.84 -14.75 -0.75
N ARG A 80 -7.25 -14.33 -1.88
CA ARG A 80 -5.78 -14.33 -2.06
C ARG A 80 -5.08 -13.43 -1.04
N LEU A 81 -5.68 -12.27 -0.72
CA LEU A 81 -5.17 -11.37 0.33
C LEU A 81 -5.22 -12.04 1.71
N ALA A 82 -6.30 -12.76 2.04
CA ALA A 82 -6.42 -13.50 3.30
C ALA A 82 -5.38 -14.62 3.41
N GLU A 83 -5.21 -15.43 2.36
CA GLU A 83 -4.16 -16.46 2.30
C GLU A 83 -2.77 -15.86 2.56
N ARG A 84 -2.43 -14.79 1.85
CA ARG A 84 -1.14 -14.09 1.98
C ARG A 84 -0.93 -13.52 3.39
N ARG A 85 -1.95 -12.87 3.97
CA ARG A 85 -1.87 -12.32 5.33
C ARG A 85 -1.70 -13.41 6.39
N VAL A 86 -2.44 -14.51 6.30
CA VAL A 86 -2.32 -15.63 7.25
C VAL A 86 -0.95 -16.29 7.13
N ARG A 87 -0.47 -16.54 5.90
CA ARG A 87 0.87 -17.10 5.66
C ARG A 87 1.96 -16.22 6.27
N LEU A 88 1.96 -14.93 5.97
CA LEU A 88 2.93 -13.97 6.51
C LEU A 88 2.82 -13.83 8.04
N GLY A 89 1.60 -13.79 8.59
CA GLY A 89 1.38 -13.73 10.05
C GLY A 89 1.99 -14.93 10.77
N LEU A 90 1.85 -16.14 10.20
CA LEU A 90 2.48 -17.36 10.73
C LEU A 90 4.02 -17.32 10.63
N VAL A 91 4.58 -16.85 9.50
CA VAL A 91 6.03 -16.68 9.33
C VAL A 91 6.60 -15.68 10.34
N LEU A 92 5.96 -14.53 10.51
CA LEU A 92 6.38 -13.49 11.45
C LEU A 92 6.25 -13.93 12.91
N ALA A 93 5.20 -14.71 13.25
CA ALA A 93 5.05 -15.31 14.57
C ALA A 93 6.22 -16.25 14.90
N GLU A 94 6.53 -17.19 14.00
CA GLU A 94 7.64 -18.14 14.14
C GLU A 94 9.02 -17.43 14.26
N ILE A 95 9.25 -16.38 13.47
CA ILE A 95 10.47 -15.56 13.53
C ILE A 95 10.54 -14.82 14.87
N GLY A 96 9.45 -14.15 15.28
CA GLY A 96 9.39 -13.39 16.51
C GLY A 96 9.54 -14.26 17.76
N GLU A 97 8.95 -15.46 17.78
CA GLU A 97 9.13 -16.45 18.85
C GLU A 97 10.60 -16.87 18.97
N LYS A 98 11.23 -17.27 17.86
CA LYS A 98 12.67 -17.62 17.83
C LYS A 98 13.59 -16.49 18.26
N ALA A 99 13.21 -15.25 17.95
CA ALA A 99 13.94 -14.04 18.33
C ALA A 99 13.66 -13.57 19.77
N GLY A 100 12.68 -14.17 20.47
CA GLY A 100 12.22 -13.71 21.79
C GLY A 100 11.54 -12.33 21.76
N VAL A 101 11.03 -11.92 20.59
CA VAL A 101 10.31 -10.65 20.43
C VAL A 101 8.99 -10.72 21.18
N THR A 102 8.75 -9.74 22.04
CA THR A 102 7.49 -9.59 22.79
C THR A 102 7.08 -8.12 22.80
N VAL A 103 5.78 -7.84 22.82
CA VAL A 103 5.25 -6.47 22.98
C VAL A 103 5.02 -6.23 24.46
N SER A 104 5.71 -5.25 25.04
CA SER A 104 5.54 -4.89 26.45
C SER A 104 4.25 -4.10 26.67
N ASP A 105 3.77 -4.07 27.92
CA ASP A 105 2.59 -3.26 28.25
C ASP A 105 2.84 -1.76 28.03
N GLU A 106 4.07 -1.27 28.19
CA GLU A 106 4.44 0.12 27.88
C GLU A 106 4.32 0.43 26.37
N GLU A 107 4.73 -0.51 25.51
CA GLU A 107 4.57 -0.40 24.06
C GLU A 107 3.10 -0.47 23.67
N LEU A 108 2.31 -1.32 24.32
CA LEU A 108 0.86 -1.42 24.11
C LEU A 108 0.13 -0.13 24.52
N GLN A 109 0.51 0.48 25.65
CA GLN A 109 -0.01 1.79 26.06
C GLN A 109 0.42 2.91 25.10
N ARG A 110 1.64 2.87 24.56
CA ARG A 110 2.09 3.83 23.54
C ARG A 110 1.30 3.69 22.24
N GLY A 111 1.13 2.46 21.75
CA GLY A 111 0.32 2.15 20.58
C GLY A 111 -1.15 2.55 20.76
N LEU A 112 -1.71 2.40 21.96
CA LEU A 112 -3.04 2.92 22.30
C LEU A 112 -3.11 4.45 22.14
N LEU A 113 -2.15 5.19 22.69
CA LEU A 113 -2.12 6.66 22.55
C LEU A 113 -1.95 7.10 21.09
N GLU A 114 -1.17 6.36 20.29
CA GLU A 114 -1.00 6.60 18.86
C GLU A 114 -2.27 6.27 18.06
N GLN A 115 -2.99 5.20 18.40
CA GLN A 115 -4.27 4.85 17.79
C GLN A 115 -5.35 5.88 18.13
N VAL A 116 -5.47 6.29 19.39
CA VAL A 116 -6.42 7.33 19.83
C VAL A 116 -6.17 8.66 19.12
N ARG A 117 -4.91 9.05 18.89
CA ARG A 117 -4.56 10.27 18.14
C ARG A 117 -5.05 10.31 16.70
N ARG A 118 -5.43 9.16 16.10
CA ARG A 118 -6.03 9.09 14.76
C ARG A 118 -7.49 9.56 14.73
N TYR A 119 -8.17 9.55 15.88
CA TYR A 119 -9.56 10.01 16.00
C TYR A 119 -9.63 11.56 16.06
N PRO A 120 -10.72 12.16 15.56
CA PRO A 120 -11.03 13.58 15.76
C PRO A 120 -10.93 13.98 17.24
N ALA A 121 -10.42 15.17 17.53
CA ALA A 121 -10.09 15.61 18.90
C ALA A 121 -11.28 15.51 19.88
N ASN A 122 -12.51 15.69 19.41
CA ASN A 122 -13.75 15.55 20.19
C ASN A 122 -14.15 14.10 20.52
N GLN A 123 -13.54 13.11 19.87
CA GLN A 123 -13.80 11.66 20.06
C GLN A 123 -12.64 10.93 20.78
N GLN A 124 -11.49 11.59 20.98
CA GLN A 124 -10.29 10.93 21.54
C GLN A 124 -10.50 10.38 22.96
N GLN A 125 -11.27 11.09 23.80
CA GLN A 125 -11.58 10.64 25.16
C GLN A 125 -12.43 9.35 25.15
N GLU A 126 -13.49 9.32 24.34
CA GLU A 126 -14.38 8.17 24.17
C GLU A 126 -13.62 6.96 23.59
N ALA A 127 -12.81 7.18 22.56
CA ALA A 127 -11.95 6.13 21.99
C ALA A 127 -10.99 5.54 23.04
N PHE A 128 -10.33 6.39 23.84
CA PHE A 128 -9.44 5.94 24.91
C PHE A 128 -10.17 5.11 25.98
N GLU A 129 -11.35 5.55 26.39
CA GLU A 129 -12.19 4.83 27.36
C GLU A 129 -12.70 3.49 26.81
N PHE A 130 -13.05 3.42 25.52
CA PHE A 130 -13.40 2.17 24.84
C PHE A 130 -12.27 1.13 24.90
N TYR A 131 -11.06 1.48 24.43
CA TYR A 131 -9.93 0.53 24.48
C TYR A 131 -9.51 0.19 25.92
N ARG A 132 -9.64 1.12 26.87
CA ARG A 132 -9.32 0.88 28.29
C ARG A 132 -10.32 -0.08 28.96
N SER A 133 -11.60 0.00 28.60
CA SER A 133 -12.67 -0.84 29.17
C SER A 133 -12.85 -2.18 28.44
N ASN A 134 -12.31 -2.32 27.22
CA ASN A 134 -12.39 -3.53 26.41
C ASN A 134 -10.99 -4.15 26.19
N PRO A 135 -10.60 -5.17 26.98
CA PRO A 135 -9.33 -5.87 26.83
C PRO A 135 -9.12 -6.55 25.47
N GLU A 136 -10.20 -7.00 24.81
CA GLU A 136 -10.12 -7.60 23.48
C GLU A 136 -9.75 -6.54 22.43
N ALA A 137 -10.39 -5.37 22.48
CA ALA A 137 -10.06 -4.24 21.62
C ALA A 137 -8.60 -3.77 21.83
N LEU A 138 -8.13 -3.70 23.09
CA LEU A 138 -6.73 -3.38 23.39
C LEU A 138 -5.78 -4.44 22.80
N ASN A 139 -6.14 -5.73 22.87
CA ASN A 139 -5.32 -6.81 22.33
C ASN A 139 -5.21 -6.76 20.79
N THR A 140 -6.16 -6.17 20.06
CA THR A 140 -6.02 -5.99 18.60
C THR A 140 -4.82 -5.12 18.21
N LEU A 141 -4.38 -4.22 19.10
CA LEU A 141 -3.18 -3.38 18.88
C LEU A 141 -1.87 -4.18 19.02
N ARG A 142 -1.89 -5.35 19.69
CA ARG A 142 -0.69 -6.15 19.95
C ARG A 142 -0.11 -6.76 18.68
N ALA A 143 -0.95 -7.24 17.74
CA ALA A 143 -0.46 -7.87 16.52
C ALA A 143 0.29 -6.89 15.58
N PRO A 144 -0.23 -5.68 15.26
CA PRO A 144 0.53 -4.67 14.51
C PRO A 144 1.83 -4.24 15.20
N LEU A 145 1.82 -4.06 16.53
CA LEU A 145 3.03 -3.71 17.28
C LEU A 145 4.08 -4.84 17.25
N PHE A 146 3.65 -6.09 17.35
CA PHE A 146 4.52 -7.26 17.25
C PHE A 146 5.14 -7.36 15.85
N GLU A 147 4.33 -7.21 14.80
CA GLU A 147 4.78 -7.20 13.41
C GLU A 147 5.85 -6.13 13.15
N GLU A 148 5.63 -4.88 13.59
CA GLU A 148 6.65 -3.82 13.48
C GLU A 148 7.95 -4.18 14.19
N LYS A 149 7.88 -4.79 15.39
CA LYS A 149 9.09 -5.22 16.13
C LYS A 149 9.82 -6.39 15.47
N VAL A 150 9.10 -7.34 14.86
CA VAL A 150 9.72 -8.45 14.10
C VAL A 150 10.36 -7.92 12.82
N VAL A 151 9.73 -6.96 12.14
CA VAL A 151 10.32 -6.26 10.98
C VAL A 151 11.58 -5.50 11.37
N ASP A 152 11.55 -4.69 12.44
CA ASP A 152 12.73 -3.98 12.94
C ASP A 152 13.87 -4.95 13.34
N HIS A 153 13.53 -6.10 13.95
CA HIS A 153 14.49 -7.16 14.25
C HIS A 153 15.13 -7.75 12.99
N LEU A 154 14.33 -8.11 11.98
CA LEU A 154 14.82 -8.62 10.70
C LEU A 154 15.72 -7.62 9.98
N LEU A 155 15.32 -6.34 9.94
CA LEU A 155 16.12 -5.25 9.36
C LEU A 155 17.48 -5.07 10.06
N SER A 156 17.59 -5.43 11.34
CA SER A 156 18.87 -5.42 12.07
C SER A 156 19.80 -6.61 11.75
N GLN A 157 19.28 -7.67 11.12
CA GLN A 157 20.02 -8.89 10.79
C GLN A 157 20.35 -9.06 9.31
N ILE A 158 19.58 -8.43 8.41
CA ILE A 158 19.82 -8.50 6.96
C ILE A 158 20.71 -7.35 6.47
N SER A 159 21.31 -7.51 5.28
CA SER A 159 22.02 -6.42 4.63
C SER A 159 21.02 -5.45 4.00
N VAL A 160 20.93 -4.24 4.56
CA VAL A 160 20.18 -3.11 4.00
C VAL A 160 21.12 -2.25 3.16
N THR A 161 20.68 -1.82 1.98
CA THR A 161 21.43 -0.94 1.09
C THR A 161 20.66 0.35 0.86
N ASP A 162 21.22 1.48 1.28
CA ASP A 162 20.61 2.80 1.07
C ASP A 162 20.66 3.21 -0.40
N VAL A 163 19.49 3.43 -1.01
CA VAL A 163 19.34 3.91 -2.38
C VAL A 163 18.71 5.30 -2.37
N LYS A 164 19.34 6.25 -3.06
CA LYS A 164 18.82 7.61 -3.20
C LYS A 164 17.80 7.66 -4.35
N VAL A 165 16.52 7.66 -3.98
CA VAL A 165 15.36 7.78 -4.88
C VAL A 165 14.86 9.22 -5.02
N SER A 166 14.03 9.48 -6.03
CA SER A 166 13.26 10.74 -6.11
C SER A 166 12.05 10.73 -5.16
N LYS A 167 11.42 11.90 -4.97
CA LYS A 167 10.16 11.99 -4.21
C LYS A 167 9.06 11.20 -4.92
N GLU A 168 9.01 11.32 -6.25
CA GLU A 168 8.02 10.70 -7.12
C GLU A 168 8.17 9.17 -7.11
N GLU A 169 9.41 8.66 -7.09
CA GLU A 169 9.73 7.23 -6.98
C GLU A 169 9.43 6.64 -5.59
N LEU A 170 9.63 7.43 -4.52
CA LEU A 170 9.23 7.06 -3.16
C LEU A 170 7.71 7.00 -3.01
N MET A 171 6.98 7.89 -3.69
CA MET A 171 5.52 7.99 -3.66
C MET A 171 4.80 7.08 -4.67
N ALA A 172 5.52 6.48 -5.62
CA ALA A 172 4.95 5.50 -6.54
C ALA A 172 4.65 4.18 -5.82
N ASP A 173 3.47 3.62 -6.09
CA ASP A 173 3.12 2.28 -5.63
C ASP A 173 3.84 1.22 -6.43
N ASP A 174 4.31 0.17 -5.75
CA ASP A 174 5.19 -0.81 -6.39
C ASP A 174 4.44 -1.77 -7.34
N GLU A 175 3.09 -1.80 -7.28
CA GLU A 175 2.23 -2.52 -8.23
C GLU A 175 2.31 -1.92 -9.65
N ASP A 176 2.46 -0.59 -9.78
CA ASP A 176 2.77 0.06 -11.07
C ASP A 176 4.15 -0.33 -11.62
N SER A 177 5.06 -0.82 -10.76
CA SER A 177 6.42 -1.18 -11.15
C SER A 177 6.57 -2.60 -11.72
N GLU A 178 5.69 -3.53 -11.32
CA GLU A 178 5.60 -4.88 -11.89
C GLU A 178 4.98 -4.84 -13.30
N THR A 179 3.87 -4.11 -13.46
CA THR A 179 3.19 -3.95 -14.76
C THR A 179 4.07 -3.25 -15.80
N ALA A 180 4.96 -2.35 -15.38
CA ALA A 180 5.96 -1.72 -16.25
C ALA A 180 7.07 -2.68 -16.74
N LYS A 181 7.39 -3.75 -15.99
CA LYS A 181 8.45 -4.72 -16.36
C LYS A 181 7.94 -5.87 -17.23
N ALA A 182 6.63 -6.10 -17.29
CA ALA A 182 6.00 -7.23 -17.97
C ALA A 182 5.76 -7.07 -19.50
N LYS A 183 6.32 -6.04 -20.16
CA LYS A 183 6.22 -5.88 -21.63
C LYS A 183 7.51 -6.33 -22.36
N PRO A 184 7.53 -7.51 -23.01
CA PRO A 184 8.70 -7.96 -23.77
C PRO A 184 8.90 -7.10 -25.03
N ALA A 185 10.05 -6.43 -25.11
CA ALA A 185 10.44 -5.64 -26.28
C ALA A 185 10.70 -6.52 -27.50
N LYS A 186 9.73 -6.60 -28.43
CA LYS A 186 9.95 -7.24 -29.74
C LYS A 186 10.85 -6.37 -30.61
N LYS A 187 12.06 -6.88 -30.91
CA LYS A 187 12.97 -6.34 -31.92
C LYS A 187 12.25 -6.13 -33.26
N ALA A 188 12.40 -4.93 -33.82
CA ALA A 188 12.31 -4.69 -35.26
C ALA A 188 13.26 -3.54 -35.65
N ALA A 189 14.56 -3.84 -35.76
CA ALA A 189 15.54 -2.89 -36.27
C ALA A 189 15.65 -3.00 -37.80
N ALA A 190 15.37 -1.88 -38.46
CA ALA A 190 15.89 -1.44 -39.77
C ALA A 190 15.90 -2.40 -40.97
N LYS A 191 15.11 -2.04 -42.00
CA LYS A 191 15.64 -1.92 -43.37
C LYS A 191 15.45 -0.48 -43.83
N LYS A 192 16.54 0.14 -44.32
CA LYS A 192 16.57 1.45 -44.99
C LYS A 192 16.92 1.25 -46.47
N ALA A 193 16.24 1.99 -47.33
CA ALA A 193 16.66 2.52 -48.65
C ALA A 193 15.46 3.39 -49.10
N ASP A 194 15.47 4.72 -49.00
CA ASP A 194 16.25 5.73 -49.75
C ASP A 194 16.01 5.69 -51.28
N ASP A 195 15.11 6.57 -51.74
CA ASP A 195 15.16 7.49 -52.90
C ASP A 195 13.76 8.14 -53.04
N ALA A 196 13.47 9.35 -53.52
CA ALA A 196 14.12 10.65 -53.68
C ALA A 196 13.06 11.57 -54.39
N GLU A 197 13.30 12.89 -54.49
CA GLU A 197 12.70 13.82 -55.49
C GLU A 197 11.22 14.33 -55.36
N GLU A 198 11.00 15.27 -54.42
CA GLU A 198 10.68 16.72 -54.62
C GLU A 198 9.59 17.25 -55.66
N PRO A 199 9.26 18.57 -55.78
CA PRO A 199 7.94 19.07 -55.31
C PRO A 199 7.13 20.06 -56.23
N LYS A 200 6.06 20.68 -55.66
CA LYS A 200 5.20 21.82 -56.14
C LYS A 200 3.86 21.36 -56.79
N LYS A 201 2.72 22.07 -56.68
CA LYS A 201 2.46 23.52 -56.46
C LYS A 201 1.29 23.82 -55.50
N LYS A 202 1.53 24.80 -54.61
CA LYS A 202 0.72 26.01 -54.28
C LYS A 202 -0.73 26.12 -54.80
N ALA A 203 -1.67 26.43 -53.89
CA ALA A 203 -2.38 27.72 -53.86
C ALA A 203 -3.10 27.98 -52.51
N ALA A 204 -2.96 29.21 -51.99
CA ALA A 204 -3.70 29.83 -50.89
C ALA A 204 -3.79 31.34 -51.23
N PRO A 205 -4.29 32.25 -50.36
CA PRO A 205 -5.61 32.35 -49.71
C PRO A 205 -6.27 33.74 -49.96
N LYS A 206 -7.46 34.03 -49.37
CA LYS A 206 -7.95 35.36 -48.86
C LYS A 206 -9.38 35.18 -48.29
N LYS A 207 -9.74 35.66 -47.07
CA LYS A 207 -10.11 37.06 -46.65
C LYS A 207 -11.25 37.64 -47.53
N LYS A 208 -12.34 38.28 -47.05
CA LYS A 208 -12.82 38.93 -45.79
C LYS A 208 -14.38 38.83 -45.77
N ALA A 209 -15.18 39.32 -44.80
CA ALA A 209 -15.16 39.46 -43.32
C ALA A 209 -16.29 40.44 -42.88
N ALA A 210 -16.75 40.39 -41.61
CA ALA A 210 -17.73 41.30 -40.96
C ALA A 210 -19.23 41.08 -41.38
N LYS A 211 -20.27 41.50 -40.64
CA LYS A 211 -20.39 42.36 -39.43
C LYS A 211 -21.80 42.24 -38.75
N ASP A 212 -21.89 42.57 -37.46
CA ASP A 212 -23.02 43.12 -36.64
C ASP A 212 -24.43 42.48 -36.52
N ALA A 213 -25.02 42.74 -35.34
CA ALA A 213 -26.43 42.62 -34.89
C ALA A 213 -27.03 41.19 -34.76
N GLU A 214 -27.83 40.88 -33.75
CA GLU A 214 -28.53 41.71 -32.71
C GLU A 214 -28.36 41.09 -31.31
#